data_AF-A0A2P5MR84-F1
#
_entry.id   AF-A0A2P5MR84-F1
#
_cell.length_a   1.000
_cell.length_b   1.000
_cell.length_c   1.000
_cell.angle_alpha   90.00
_cell.angle_beta   90.00
_cell.angle_gamma   90.00
#
_symmetry.space_group_name_H-M   'P 1'
#
loop_
_entity.id
_entity.type
_entity.pdbx_description
1 polymer ?
#
loop_
_entity_poly.entity_id
_entity_poly.type
_entity_poly.pdbx_seq_one_letter_code
_entity_poly.pdbx_strand_id
1 'polypeptide(L)' 'MQLRSNYLPKDFIETRQGLIFAVVDPVVEQGHVLCFLRYVRENGVCRKHDTAAANAYLTDRYPQYLYHSTRLDARL' A
#
# COMPACT_ATOMS: atom_id res chain seq x y z
N MET A 1 -6.99 -20.22 -15.98
CA MET A 1 -5.59 -20.30 -15.50
C MET A 1 -5.36 -19.10 -14.60
N GLN A 2 -5.48 -19.27 -13.28
CA GLN A 2 -5.39 -18.17 -12.33
C GLN A 2 -3.91 -17.98 -11.99
N LEU A 3 -3.29 -16.91 -12.50
CA LEU A 3 -1.96 -16.48 -12.07
C LEU A 3 -2.04 -16.22 -10.57
N ARG A 4 -1.43 -17.11 -9.77
CA ARG A 4 -1.24 -16.87 -8.34
C ARG A 4 -0.18 -15.79 -8.20
N SER A 5 -0.59 -14.53 -8.15
CA SER A 5 0.29 -13.46 -7.68
C SER A 5 0.54 -13.72 -6.20
N ASN A 6 1.72 -14.24 -5.88
CA ASN A 6 2.13 -14.47 -4.51
C ASN A 6 2.70 -13.16 -3.98
N TYR A 7 1.95 -12.46 -3.13
CA TYR A 7 2.43 -11.26 -2.45
C TYR A 7 3.16 -11.68 -1.19
N LEU A 8 4.45 -11.38 -1.10
CA LEU A 8 5.25 -11.69 0.07
C LEU A 8 5.48 -10.43 0.89
N PRO A 9 5.53 -10.51 2.23
CA PRO A 9 5.94 -9.38 3.06
C PRO A 9 7.27 -8.80 2.57
N LYS A 10 7.34 -7.48 2.48
CA LYS A 10 8.46 -6.69 1.90
C LYS A 10 8.53 -6.64 0.37
N ASP A 11 7.62 -7.29 -0.35
CA ASP A 11 7.39 -6.93 -1.75
C ASP A 11 6.89 -5.49 -1.84
N PHE A 12 7.21 -4.83 -2.96
CA PHE A 12 6.75 -3.48 -3.26
C PHE A 12 5.83 -3.47 -4.46
N ILE A 13 4.73 -2.73 -4.34
CA ILE A 13 3.74 -2.52 -5.40
C ILE A 13 3.75 -1.03 -5.75
N GLU A 14 4.16 -0.71 -6.98
CA GLU A 14 4.17 0.65 -7.49
C GLU A 14 2.95 0.89 -8.38
N THR A 15 2.25 1.98 -8.11
CA THR A 15 1.12 2.45 -8.91
C THR A 15 1.60 3.37 -10.03
N ARG A 16 0.76 3.60 -11.04
CA ARG A 16 1.07 4.56 -12.12
C ARG A 16 1.23 6.00 -11.62
N GLN A 17 0.68 6.31 -10.44
CA GLN A 17 0.77 7.61 -9.78
C GLN A 17 2.07 7.79 -8.98
N GLY A 18 2.95 6.77 -8.93
CA GLY A 18 4.20 6.83 -8.17
C GLY A 18 4.05 6.53 -6.68
N LEU A 19 2.90 6.01 -6.24
CA LEU A 19 2.73 5.48 -4.87
C LEU A 19 3.35 4.09 -4.79
N ILE A 20 4.20 3.86 -3.80
CA ILE A 20 4.91 2.60 -3.60
C ILE A 20 4.49 2.03 -2.25
N PHE A 21 3.74 0.93 -2.29
CA PHE A 21 3.22 0.22 -1.13
C PHE A 21 4.11 -0.97 -0.79
N ALA A 22 4.41 -1.16 0.49
CA ALA A 22 5.09 -2.35 0.99
C ALA A 22 4.05 -3.37 1.47
N VAL A 23 4.11 -4.61 0.98
CA VAL A 23 3.26 -5.71 1.46
C VAL A 23 3.59 -6.01 2.92
N VAL A 24 2.57 -6.05 3.77
CA VAL A 24 2.70 -6.29 5.22
C VAL A 24 2.23 -7.69 5.63
N ASP A 25 1.29 -8.27 4.90
CA ASP A 25 0.78 -9.62 5.12
C ASP A 25 0.54 -10.31 3.76
N PRO A 26 0.90 -11.59 3.60
CA PRO A 26 0.74 -12.30 2.31
C PRO A 26 -0.71 -12.64 1.95
N VAL A 27 -1.64 -12.49 2.89
CA VAL A 27 -3.06 -12.76 2.65
C VAL A 27 -3.69 -11.64 1.83
N VAL A 28 -4.49 -12.02 0.83
CA VAL A 28 -5.40 -11.12 0.14
C VAL A 28 -6.74 -11.13 0.88
N GLU A 29 -7.14 -9.98 1.42
CA GLU A 29 -8.38 -9.81 2.17
C GLU A 29 -9.44 -9.15 1.28
N GLN A 30 -10.52 -9.86 0.97
CA GLN A 30 -11.63 -9.34 0.15
C GLN A 30 -11.19 -8.73 -1.19
N GLY A 31 -10.15 -9.29 -1.81
CA GLY A 31 -9.57 -8.77 -3.06
C GLY A 31 -8.53 -7.66 -2.89
N HIS A 32 -8.22 -7.24 -1.66
CA HIS A 32 -7.19 -6.26 -1.35
C HIS A 32 -5.89 -6.95 -0.93
N VAL A 33 -4.77 -6.49 -1.49
CA VAL A 33 -3.44 -6.86 -0.98
C VAL A 33 -3.18 -6.04 0.27
N LEU A 34 -2.86 -6.71 1.37
CA LEU A 34 -2.54 -6.04 2.62
C LEU A 34 -1.14 -5.42 2.51
N CYS A 35 -1.11 -4.14 2.19
CA CYS A 35 0.10 -3.35 1.96
C CYS A 35 -0.07 -1.93 2.49
N PHE A 36 1.03 -1.25 2.79
CA PHE A 36 1.02 0.09 3.38
C PHE A 36 1.90 1.04 2.58
N LEU A 37 1.44 2.28 2.37
CA LEU A 37 2.21 3.27 1.63
C LEU A 37 3.54 3.55 2.33
N ARG A 38 4.64 3.28 1.62
CA ARG A 38 5.99 3.43 2.17
C ARG A 38 6.79 4.53 1.51
N TYR A 39 6.61 4.69 0.20
CA TYR A 39 7.27 5.76 -0.54
C TYR A 39 6.32 6.42 -1.53
N VAL A 40 6.58 7.69 -1.80
CA VAL A 40 5.95 8.45 -2.87
C VAL A 40 7.05 8.94 -3.80
N ARG A 41 6.92 8.62 -5.09
CA ARG A 41 7.80 9.11 -6.16
C ARG A 41 7.17 10.35 -6.78
N GLU A 42 7.78 11.51 -6.54
CA GLU A 42 7.38 12.80 -7.10
C GLU A 42 8.59 13.42 -7.82
N ASN A 43 8.43 13.83 -9.08
CA ASN A 43 9.48 14.47 -9.88
C ASN A 43 10.81 13.68 -9.91
N GLY A 44 10.72 12.35 -9.99
CA GLY A 44 11.89 11.45 -9.99
C GLY A 44 12.52 11.22 -8.62
N VAL A 45 12.06 11.90 -7.57
CA VAL A 45 12.56 11.74 -6.19
C VAL A 45 11.64 10.83 -5.40
N CYS A 46 12.22 9.83 -4.72
CA CYS A 46 11.49 8.90 -3.87
C CYS A 46 11.55 9.39 -2.41
N ARG A 47 10.40 9.78 -1.85
CA ARG A 47 10.29 10.23 -0.45
C ARG A 47 9.70 9.11 0.40
N LYS A 48 10.37 8.80 1.52
CA LYS A 48 9.87 7.83 2.50
C LYS A 48 8.78 8.46 3.36
N HIS A 49 7.69 7.73 3.54
CA HIS A 49 6.60 8.10 4.46
C HIS A 49 6.62 7.16 5.67
N ASP A 50 6.42 7.74 6.85
CA ASP A 50 6.03 7.00 8.04
C ASP A 50 4.50 6.82 8.08
N THR A 51 4.00 6.19 9.14
CA THR A 51 2.58 5.88 9.29
C THR A 51 1.69 7.12 9.27
N ALA A 52 2.09 8.20 9.95
CA ALA A 52 1.28 9.41 10.03
C ALA A 52 1.27 10.15 8.68
N ALA A 53 2.44 10.32 8.07
CA ALA A 53 2.60 10.97 6.77
C ALA A 53 1.91 10.19 5.65
N ALA A 54 1.98 8.85 5.66
CA ALA A 54 1.29 8.00 4.69
C ALA A 54 -0.23 8.16 4.80
N ASN A 55 -0.76 8.06 6.02
CA ASN A 55 -2.19 8.19 6.28
C ASN A 55 -2.74 9.56 5.88
N ALA A 56 -2.04 10.64 6.24
CA ALA A 56 -2.43 11.99 5.85
C ALA A 56 -2.42 12.16 4.32
N TYR A 57 -1.35 11.68 3.66
CA TYR A 57 -1.19 11.78 2.21
C TYR A 57 -2.28 11.03 1.44
N LEU A 58 -2.59 9.79 1.84
CA LEU A 58 -3.66 9.01 1.22
C LEU A 58 -5.04 9.62 1.48
N THR A 59 -5.30 10.09 2.69
CA THR A 59 -6.59 10.73 3.03
C THR A 59 -6.84 11.97 2.16
N ASP A 60 -5.81 12.79 1.95
CA ASP A 60 -5.91 14.03 1.19
C ASP A 60 -6.01 13.79 -0.33
N ARG A 61 -5.20 12.87 -0.87
CA ARG A 61 -4.97 12.78 -2.33
C ARG A 61 -5.51 11.52 -2.99
N TYR A 62 -5.52 10.41 -2.25
CA TYR A 62 -5.86 9.10 -2.81
C TYR A 62 -6.68 8.25 -1.84
N PRO A 63 -7.85 8.73 -1.38
CA PRO A 63 -8.66 8.03 -0.39
C PRO A 63 -9.14 6.65 -0.87
N GLN A 64 -9.15 6.41 -2.18
CA GLN A 64 -9.48 5.11 -2.77
C GLN A 64 -8.48 3.98 -2.45
N TYR A 65 -7.27 4.31 -2.00
CA TYR A 65 -6.29 3.30 -1.55
C TYR A 65 -6.38 3.01 -0.05
N LEU A 66 -7.24 3.72 0.70
CA LEU A 66 -7.43 3.45 2.12
C LEU A 66 -8.34 2.24 2.32
N TYR A 67 -7.87 1.27 3.09
CA TYR A 67 -8.62 0.09 3.45
C TYR A 67 -8.49 -0.21 4.95
N HIS A 68 -9.58 -0.63 5.60
CA HIS A 68 -9.52 -1.11 6.97
C HIS A 68 -9.45 -2.64 6.98
N SER A 69 -8.30 -3.18 7.36
CA SER A 69 -8.12 -4.63 7.49
C SER A 69 -8.70 -5.12 8.80
N THR A 70 -9.62 -6.08 8.74
CA THR A 70 -10.14 -6.74 9.96
C THR A 70 -9.12 -7.71 10.53
N ARG A 71 -8.33 -8.36 9.65
CA ARG A 71 -7.26 -9.29 10.05
C ARG A 71 -6.17 -8.63 10.88
N LEU A 72 -5.77 -7.41 10.50
CA LEU A 72 -4.68 -6.69 11.16
C LEU A 72 -5.17 -5.65 12.17
N ASP A 73 -6.49 -5.42 12.23
CA ASP A 73 -7.11 -4.35 13.01
C ASP A 73 -6.43 -2.99 12.77
N ALA A 74 -6.25 -2.67 11.48
CA ALA A 74 -5.46 -1.52 11.06
C ALA A 74 -5.99 -0.90 9.77
N ARG A 75 -5.83 0.42 9.67
CA ARG A 75 -6.02 1.16 8.43
C ARG A 75 -4.74 1.13 7.60
N LEU A 76 -4.87 0.68 6.36
CA LEU A 76 -3.80 0.52 5.38
C LEU A 76 -3.99 1.42 4.16
#